data_AF-A0A090VG77-F1
#
_entry.id   AF-A0A090VG77-F1
#
_cell.length_a   1.000
_cell.length_b   1.000
_cell.length_c   1.000
_cell.angle_alpha   90.00
_cell.angle_beta   90.00
_cell.angle_gamma   90.00
#
_symmetry.space_group_name_H-M   'P 1'
#
loop_
_entity.id
_entity.type
_entity.pdbx_description
1 polymer ?
#
loop_
_entity_poly.entity_id
_entity_poly.type
_entity_poly.pdbx_seq_one_letter_code
_entity_poly.pdbx_strand_id
1 'polypeptide(L)' 'MVSDTFFYTQLTLTDTYAQLETAIKQLPKKSEAVIRLTLNAYTNKEIAEELSISKNTVKSQKRIAYKKLRHTIGSLLNIF' A
#
# COMPACT_ATOMS: atom_id res chain seq x y z
N MET A 1 -29.60 18.64 0.14
CA MET A 1 -28.76 18.56 -1.08
C MET A 1 -27.43 17.97 -0.68
N VAL A 2 -26.99 16.91 -1.35
CA VAL A 2 -25.63 16.39 -1.19
C VAL A 2 -24.72 17.50 -1.75
N SER A 3 -23.89 18.13 -0.91
CA SER A 3 -23.00 19.20 -1.36
C SER A 3 -22.04 18.66 -2.41
N ASP A 4 -21.76 19.45 -3.44
CA ASP A 4 -20.76 19.13 -4.48
C ASP A 4 -19.43 18.67 -3.86
N THR A 5 -19.04 19.26 -2.71
CA THR A 5 -17.87 18.84 -1.91
C THR A 5 -17.88 17.36 -1.55
N PHE A 6 -19.03 16.80 -1.13
CA PHE A 6 -19.13 15.37 -0.79
C PHE A 6 -18.93 14.50 -2.03
N PHE A 7 -19.53 14.87 -3.16
CA PHE A 7 -19.35 14.16 -4.42
C PHE A 7 -17.90 14.20 -4.92
N TYR A 8 -17.29 15.40 -4.96
CA TYR A 8 -15.88 15.56 -5.34
C TYR A 8 -14.94 14.81 -4.39
N THR A 9 -15.23 14.76 -3.09
CA THR A 9 -14.46 13.97 -2.12
C THR A 9 -14.54 12.48 -2.43
N GLN A 10 -15.74 11.94 -2.64
CA GLN A 10 -15.94 10.52 -2.95
C GLN A 10 -15.29 10.12 -4.28
N LEU A 11 -15.39 10.97 -5.29
CA LEU A 11 -14.75 10.77 -6.59
C LEU A 11 -13.22 10.73 -6.44
N THR A 12 -12.65 11.73 -5.76
CA THR A 12 -11.20 11.81 -5.52
C THR A 12 -10.66 10.61 -4.73
N LEU A 13 -11.39 10.16 -3.70
CA LEU A 13 -11.01 8.98 -2.92
C LEU A 13 -11.01 7.72 -3.78
N THR A 14 -12.04 7.54 -4.61
CA THR A 14 -12.18 6.39 -5.50
C THR A 14 -11.02 6.33 -6.49
N ASP A 15 -10.71 7.45 -7.13
CA ASP A 15 -9.60 7.55 -8.08
C ASP A 15 -8.24 7.29 -7.42
N THR A 16 -8.05 7.82 -6.21
CA THR A 16 -6.82 7.60 -5.41
C THR A 16 -6.66 6.12 -5.04
N TYR A 17 -7.74 5.46 -4.61
CA TYR A 17 -7.72 4.04 -4.29
C TYR A 17 -7.43 3.18 -5.53
N ALA A 18 -8.03 3.50 -6.68
CA ALA A 18 -7.77 2.79 -7.93
C ALA A 18 -6.30 2.90 -8.37
N GLN A 19 -5.70 4.08 -8.21
CA GLN A 19 -4.27 4.30 -8.48
C GLN A 19 -3.39 3.49 -7.52
N LEU A 20 -3.71 3.48 -6.22
CA LEU A 20 -2.98 2.70 -5.22
C LEU A 20 -3.04 1.20 -5.52
N GLU A 21 -4.23 0.65 -5.76
CA GLU A 21 -4.40 -0.77 -6.09
C GLU A 21 -3.65 -1.16 -7.38
N THR A 22 -3.69 -0.30 -8.39
CA THR A 22 -2.94 -0.51 -9.63
C THR A 22 -1.44 -0.55 -9.37
N ALA A 23 -0.92 0.38 -8.56
CA ALA A 23 0.49 0.42 -8.20
C ALA A 23 0.91 -0.79 -7.35
N ILE A 24 0.07 -1.24 -6.41
CA ILE A 24 0.33 -2.44 -5.59
C ILE A 24 0.43 -3.68 -6.47
N LYS A 25 -0.47 -3.85 -7.45
CA LYS A 25 -0.44 -4.97 -8.41
C LYS A 25 0.82 -4.99 -9.29
N GLN A 26 1.53 -3.87 -9.43
CA GLN A 26 2.80 -3.78 -10.17
C GLN A 26 4.03 -4.09 -9.30
N LEU A 27 3.86 -4.32 -7.99
CA LEU A 27 4.94 -4.73 -7.11
C LEU A 27 5.40 -6.16 -7.43
N PRO A 28 6.67 -6.51 -7.14
CA PRO A 28 7.07 -7.91 -7.14
C PRO A 28 6.21 -8.71 -6.15
N LYS A 29 5.81 -9.94 -6.51
CA LYS A 29 4.87 -10.78 -5.73
C LYS A 29 5.15 -10.81 -4.22
N LYS A 30 6.42 -10.93 -3.82
CA LYS A 30 6.82 -10.96 -2.40
C LYS A 30 6.60 -9.62 -1.69
N SER A 31 6.84 -8.51 -2.38
CA SER A 31 6.62 -7.17 -1.83
C SER A 31 5.14 -6.82 -1.82
N GLU A 32 4.39 -7.24 -2.84
CA GLU A 32 2.94 -7.12 -2.91
C GLU A 32 2.27 -7.80 -1.71
N ALA A 33 2.58 -9.08 -1.45
CA ALA A 33 2.01 -9.83 -0.34
C ALA A 33 2.24 -9.14 1.02
N VAL A 34 3.46 -8.65 1.25
CA VAL A 34 3.81 -7.90 2.47
C VAL A 34 3.03 -6.60 2.59
N ILE A 35 2.84 -5.85 1.50
CA ILE A 35 2.07 -4.60 1.51
C ILE A 35 0.59 -4.86 1.76
N ARG A 36 -0.01 -5.88 1.13
CA ARG A 36 -1.43 -6.21 1.34
C ARG A 36 -1.71 -6.54 2.80
N LEU A 37 -0.88 -7.35 3.45
CA LEU A 37 -1.02 -7.63 4.88
C LEU A 37 -0.80 -6.39 5.75
N THR A 38 0.12 -5.51 5.35
CA THR A 38 0.34 -4.23 6.05
C THR A 38 -0.88 -3.32 5.98
N LEU A 39 -1.55 -3.26 4.82
CA LEU A 39 -2.79 -2.49 4.64
C LEU A 39 -3.95 -3.07 5.47
N ASN A 40 -3.93 -4.37 5.72
CA ASN A 40 -4.83 -5.04 6.66
C ASN A 40 -4.41 -4.90 8.14
N ALA A 41 -3.50 -3.95 8.45
CA ALA A 41 -2.99 -3.66 9.79
C ALA A 41 -2.19 -4.77 10.49
N TYR A 42 -1.67 -5.76 9.74
CA TYR A 42 -0.82 -6.79 10.33
C TYR A 42 0.54 -6.20 10.75
N THR A 43 1.04 -6.59 11.91
CA THR A 43 2.36 -6.24 12.40
C THR A 43 3.45 -6.95 11.62
N ASN A 44 4.69 -6.44 11.67
CA ASN A 44 5.84 -7.11 11.04
C ASN A 44 6.09 -8.53 11.57
N LYS A 45 5.61 -8.86 12.79
CA LYS A 45 5.71 -10.20 13.37
C LYS A 45 4.66 -11.13 12.74
N GLU A 46 3.40 -10.71 12.71
CA GLU A 46 2.30 -11.49 12.12
C GLU A 46 2.53 -11.71 10.62
N ILE A 47 3.02 -10.71 9.89
CA ILE A 47 3.39 -10.87 8.46
C ILE A 47 4.50 -11.90 8.28
N ALA A 48 5.49 -11.91 9.18
CA ALA A 48 6.59 -12.87 9.11
C ALA A 48 6.09 -14.31 9.33
N GLU A 49 5.18 -14.48 10.28
CA GLU A 49 4.52 -15.76 10.59
C GLU A 49 3.64 -16.21 9.41
N GLU A 50 2.72 -15.35 8.94
CA GLU A 50 1.79 -15.63 7.84
C GLU A 50 2.50 -16.03 6.55
N LEU A 51 3.59 -15.34 6.20
CA LEU A 51 4.33 -15.60 4.97
C LEU A 51 5.49 -16.59 5.14
N SER A 52 5.70 -17.12 6.35
CA SER A 52 6.82 -18.02 6.69
C SER A 52 8.18 -17.45 6.26
N ILE A 53 8.43 -16.17 6.57
CA ILE A 53 9.69 -15.46 6.29
C ILE A 53 10.23 -14.77 7.54
N SER A 54 11.49 -14.33 7.53
CA SER A 54 12.03 -13.59 8.67
C SER A 54 11.44 -12.17 8.77
N LYS A 55 11.36 -11.62 9.99
CA LYS A 55 11.02 -10.20 10.22
C LYS A 55 11.93 -9.24 9.43
N ASN A 56 13.19 -9.62 9.19
CA ASN A 56 14.12 -8.83 8.39
C ASN A 56 13.75 -8.85 6.90
N THR A 57 13.29 -10.00 6.40
CA THR A 57 12.76 -10.13 5.05
C THR A 57 11.52 -9.24 4.87
N VAL A 58 10.61 -9.19 5.86
CA VAL A 58 9.46 -8.26 5.84
C VAL A 58 9.91 -6.81 5.68
N LYS A 59 10.88 -6.35 6.49
CA LYS A 59 11.42 -4.99 6.39
C LYS A 59 12.02 -4.69 5.01
N SER A 60 12.81 -5.62 4.47
CA SER A 60 13.42 -5.48 3.15
C SER A 60 12.36 -5.41 2.04
N GLN A 61 11.32 -6.25 2.11
CA GLN A 61 10.20 -6.23 1.15
C GLN A 61 9.40 -4.92 1.24
N LYS A 62 9.14 -4.41 2.46
CA LYS A 62 8.53 -3.08 2.67
C LYS A 62 9.35 -1.97 2.01
N ARG A 63 10.67 -1.96 2.23
CA ARG A 63 11.57 -0.96 1.61
C ARG A 63 11.52 -1.01 0.08
N ILE A 64 11.51 -2.20 -0.52
CA ILE A 64 11.40 -2.37 -1.97
C ILE A 64 10.05 -1.84 -2.47
N ALA A 65 8.96 -2.22 -1.80
CA ALA A 65 7.63 -1.77 -2.14
C ALA A 65 7.51 -0.24 -2.07
N TYR A 66 7.87 0.38 -0.94
CA TYR A 66 7.76 1.83 -0.77
C TYR A 66 8.61 2.60 -1.77
N LYS A 67 9.81 2.11 -2.11
CA LYS A 67 10.63 2.73 -3.17
C LYS A 67 9.90 2.74 -4.52
N LYS A 68 9.22 1.64 -4.86
CA LYS A 68 8.49 1.51 -6.12
C LYS A 68 7.19 2.31 -6.11
N LEU A 69 6.40 2.21 -5.05
CA LEU A 69 5.17 2.98 -4.88
C LEU A 69 5.43 4.49 -4.88
N ARG A 70 6.53 4.96 -4.27
CA ARG A 70 6.91 6.38 -4.33
C ARG A 70 7.27 6.84 -5.74
N HIS A 71 7.82 5.97 -6.58
CA HIS A 71 8.07 6.31 -7.98
C HIS A 71 6.78 6.34 -8.81
N THR A 72 5.87 5.40 -8.55
CA THR A 72 4.61 5.27 -9.30
C THR A 72 3.55 6.29 -8.90
N ILE A 73 3.48 6.66 -7.62
CA ILE A 73 2.41 7.51 -7.04
C ILE A 73 2.99 8.81 -6.43
N GLY A 74 4.22 9.20 -6.78
CA GLY A 74 5.01 10.21 -6.05
C GLY A 74 4.28 11.51 -5.65
N SER A 75 3.84 11.56 -4.39
CA SER A 75 3.58 12.70 -3.47
C SER A 75 2.72 12.22 -2.28
N LEU A 76 1.86 11.21 -2.50
CA LEU A 76 0.89 10.70 -1.51
C LEU A 76 1.48 9.97 -0.28
N LEU A 77 2.74 9.53 -0.33
CA LEU A 77 3.35 8.65 0.70
C LEU A 77 4.25 9.37 1.71
N ASN A 78 4.27 10.70 1.76
CA ASN A 78 5.02 11.46 2.78
C ASN A 78 4.43 11.34 4.22
N ILE A 79 3.51 10.40 4.47
CA ILE A 79 2.67 10.36 5.69
C ILE A 79 2.83 9.06 6.51
N PHE A 80 3.86 8.23 6.23
CA PHE A 80 4.16 7.03 7.03
C PHE A 80 5.63 6.93 7.40
#